data_AF-A0A7C8IG70-F1
#
_entry.id   AF-A0A7C8IG70-F1
#
_cell.length_a   1.000
_cell.length_b   1.000
_cell.length_c   1.000
_cell.angle_alpha   90.00
_cell.angle_beta   90.00
_cell.angle_gamma   90.00
#
_symmetry.space_group_name_H-M   'P 1'
#
loop_
_entity.id
_entity.type
_entity.pdbx_description
1 polymer ?
#
loop_
_entity_poly.entity_id
_entity_poly.type
_entity_poly.pdbx_seq_one_letter_code
_entity_poly.pdbx_strand_id
1 'polypeptide(L)'
;MAFLDVIDMCDKQVVQISYEMSADTDQAAFHDVTLRRLGPGRMQSDESSKIVQLAPDITKDDVVGSSATAITKLLQAAQDANSFPKLHNWPGEKFPVLGAPFPFSVDRAIAPYFGVASTGSQLNVFIRGDGGSVTGIWIAKRAANKPMYPGMLDNAVGGAVMDGETPRESLLREAMEEVGLDATEATVVDPGVQYVYDLEIDPETVLHAAEAGIDWLRLLSVDEVMGALRRLEFKPSCACVMIDFFVRHSIITAENDRDFVDIVSRLHRFTMDIDDILREVDPASQSIPAETRDLQGLTRAWVSERSSPELLHWPADGLFERINDRIKQQIERVEEMTGDMDPKTNFALIVIQTELERFKYLVRSYLRARIAKIDKHTLHYLSSPDLRARLSETEQAYATRHQALLHNHYLSSFLSAFPPTLQNLNDTAGNISMIETPDLDTAVFIRLLKDTLIEGRGTDMDGAMDGKSGDIVILRWSDAKSLVDSGHAEVI
;
A
#
# COMPACT_ATOMS: atom_id res chain seq x y z
N MET A 1 -12.64 10.77 -20.21
CA MET A 1 -12.63 10.02 -18.94
C MET A 1 -12.04 10.91 -17.85
N ALA A 2 -12.44 10.69 -16.60
CA ALA A 2 -11.89 11.36 -15.43
C ALA A 2 -10.50 10.78 -15.10
N PHE A 3 -9.63 11.52 -14.40
CA PHE A 3 -8.31 11.01 -14.00
C PHE A 3 -8.42 9.77 -13.10
N LEU A 4 -9.49 9.66 -12.30
CA LEU A 4 -9.79 8.46 -11.52
C LEU A 4 -9.98 7.21 -12.39
N ASP A 5 -10.53 7.33 -13.60
CA ASP A 5 -10.67 6.19 -14.53
C ASP A 5 -9.30 5.69 -15.01
N VAL A 6 -8.34 6.60 -15.16
CA VAL A 6 -6.94 6.29 -15.53
C VAL A 6 -6.25 5.56 -14.38
N ILE A 7 -6.45 6.02 -13.14
CA ILE A 7 -5.91 5.39 -11.95
C ILE A 7 -6.57 4.01 -11.71
N ASP A 8 -7.88 3.88 -11.93
CA ASP A 8 -8.60 2.59 -11.88
C ASP A 8 -8.03 1.56 -12.87
N MET A 9 -7.64 2.01 -14.07
CA MET A 9 -6.96 1.15 -15.04
C MET A 9 -5.60 0.66 -14.52
N CYS A 10 -4.85 1.52 -13.86
CA CYS A 10 -3.53 1.17 -13.31
C CYS A 10 -3.66 0.23 -12.11
N ASP A 11 -4.67 0.42 -11.27
CA ASP A 11 -4.96 -0.44 -10.12
C ASP A 11 -5.33 -1.86 -10.52
N LYS A 12 -6.00 -2.03 -11.66
CA LYS A 12 -6.28 -3.36 -12.23
C LYS A 12 -5.03 -4.10 -12.72
N GLN A 13 -3.90 -3.40 -12.85
CA GLN A 13 -2.61 -3.96 -13.28
C GLN A 13 -1.62 -4.14 -12.13
N VAL A 14 -1.77 -3.37 -11.06
CA VAL A 14 -1.03 -3.55 -9.81
C VAL A 14 -1.73 -4.67 -9.04
N VAL A 15 -1.28 -5.92 -9.27
CA VAL A 15 -1.68 -7.05 -8.44
C VAL A 15 -1.21 -6.73 -7.02
N GLN A 16 -2.18 -6.40 -6.18
CA GLN A 16 -2.03 -6.04 -4.79
C GLN A 16 -1.23 -7.11 -4.05
N ILE A 17 -0.14 -6.72 -3.38
CA ILE A 17 0.42 -7.49 -2.27
C ILE A 17 -0.52 -7.30 -1.09
N SER A 18 -1.56 -8.10 -1.09
CA SER A 18 -2.11 -8.69 0.13
C SER A 18 -1.81 -10.17 -0.01
N TYR A 19 -1.49 -10.85 1.09
CA TYR A 19 -1.42 -12.32 1.17
C TYR A 19 -2.82 -12.97 1.00
N GLU A 20 -3.60 -12.46 0.05
CA GLU A 20 -4.72 -13.10 -0.61
C GLU A 20 -4.58 -12.76 -2.10
N MET A 21 -3.93 -13.66 -2.84
CA MET A 21 -3.94 -13.60 -4.30
C MET A 21 -5.38 -13.82 -4.77
N SER A 22 -6.09 -12.73 -5.11
CA SER A 22 -7.18 -12.78 -6.08
C SER A 22 -6.55 -13.04 -7.44
N ALA A 23 -6.23 -14.31 -7.71
CA ALA A 23 -5.54 -14.72 -8.92
C ALA A 23 -6.38 -14.39 -10.16
N ASP A 24 -5.79 -13.60 -11.05
CA ASP A 24 -6.22 -13.53 -12.43
C ASP A 24 -6.07 -14.93 -13.06
N THR A 25 -6.88 -15.26 -14.08
CA THR A 25 -7.03 -16.64 -14.59
C THR A 25 -5.69 -17.29 -15.01
N ASP A 26 -4.74 -16.49 -15.47
CA ASP A 26 -3.39 -16.93 -15.86
C ASP A 26 -2.45 -17.19 -14.67
N GLN A 27 -2.61 -16.47 -13.55
CA GLN A 27 -1.83 -16.71 -12.32
C GLN A 27 -2.27 -18.01 -11.63
N ALA A 28 -3.57 -18.28 -11.62
CA ALA A 28 -4.11 -19.54 -11.10
C ALA A 28 -3.63 -20.75 -11.92
N ALA A 29 -3.56 -20.60 -13.26
CA ALA A 29 -3.04 -21.63 -14.16
C ALA A 29 -1.53 -21.84 -14.00
N PHE A 30 -0.75 -20.76 -13.82
CA PHE A 30 0.68 -20.84 -13.49
C PHE A 30 0.90 -21.59 -12.19
N HIS A 31 0.10 -21.29 -11.18
CA HIS A 31 0.18 -21.93 -9.88
C HIS A 31 -0.18 -23.43 -9.96
N ASP A 32 -1.30 -23.81 -10.60
CA ASP A 32 -1.74 -25.21 -10.75
C ASP A 32 -0.74 -26.09 -11.54
N VAL A 33 -0.16 -25.55 -12.62
CA VAL A 33 0.85 -26.26 -13.43
C VAL A 33 2.16 -26.42 -12.67
N THR A 34 2.55 -25.39 -11.91
CA THR A 34 3.79 -25.35 -11.13
C THR A 34 3.73 -26.30 -9.93
N LEU A 35 2.61 -26.30 -9.19
CA LEU A 35 2.42 -27.13 -7.99
C LEU A 35 2.33 -28.62 -8.30
N ARG A 36 1.71 -29.02 -9.41
CA ARG A 36 1.54 -30.44 -9.76
C ARG A 36 2.82 -31.15 -10.21
N ARG A 37 3.89 -30.42 -10.53
CA ARG A 37 5.11 -30.99 -11.15
C ARG A 37 6.39 -30.85 -10.33
N LEU A 38 6.43 -29.99 -9.33
CA LEU A 38 7.59 -29.86 -8.43
C LEU A 38 7.37 -30.74 -7.22
N GLY A 39 8.08 -31.87 -7.19
CA GLY A 39 8.01 -32.80 -6.07
C GLY A 39 8.35 -32.17 -4.71
N PRO A 40 8.05 -32.88 -3.60
CA PRO A 40 7.87 -32.35 -2.23
C PRO A 40 9.13 -31.82 -1.52
N GLY A 41 10.22 -31.52 -2.25
CA GLY A 41 11.53 -31.24 -1.64
C GLY A 41 11.88 -29.78 -1.40
N ARG A 42 11.20 -28.79 -2.03
CA ARG A 42 11.68 -27.38 -2.06
C ARG A 42 10.62 -26.27 -2.17
N MET A 43 9.38 -26.62 -2.49
CA MET A 43 8.24 -25.73 -2.34
C MET A 43 7.14 -26.52 -1.63
N GLN A 44 6.57 -25.93 -0.58
CA GLN A 44 5.40 -26.49 0.11
C GLN A 44 4.20 -25.66 -0.28
N SER A 45 3.17 -26.32 -0.80
CA SER A 45 1.88 -25.71 -1.09
C SER A 45 0.86 -26.23 -0.09
N ASP A 46 0.19 -25.29 0.56
CA ASP A 46 -1.02 -25.58 1.30
C ASP A 46 -2.22 -25.13 0.47
N GLU A 47 -2.91 -26.10 -0.12
CA GLU A 47 -4.09 -25.89 -0.97
C GLU A 47 -5.24 -25.22 -0.20
N SER A 48 -5.23 -25.28 1.15
CA SER A 48 -6.26 -24.66 1.99
C SER A 48 -5.99 -23.18 2.29
N SER A 49 -4.71 -22.75 2.30
CA SER A 49 -4.31 -21.36 2.59
C SER A 49 -3.85 -20.55 1.36
N LYS A 50 -3.72 -21.18 0.18
CA LYS A 50 -3.18 -20.55 -1.04
C LYS A 50 -1.77 -19.96 -0.85
N ILE A 51 -0.98 -20.52 0.06
CA ILE A 51 0.38 -20.06 0.35
C ILE A 51 1.39 -20.91 -0.42
N VAL A 52 2.36 -20.24 -1.07
CA VAL A 52 3.53 -20.87 -1.71
C VAL A 52 4.77 -20.54 -0.89
N GLN A 53 5.33 -21.54 -0.21
CA GLN A 53 6.57 -21.34 0.54
C GLN A 53 7.77 -21.79 -0.29
N LEU A 54 8.73 -20.88 -0.50
CA LEU A 54 10.09 -21.24 -0.89
C LEU A 54 10.74 -21.92 0.30
N ALA A 55 11.05 -23.21 0.18
CA ALA A 55 11.82 -23.94 1.19
C ALA A 55 13.28 -24.01 0.71
N PRO A 56 14.13 -23.01 1.06
CA PRO A 56 15.55 -23.12 0.80
C PRO A 56 16.11 -24.33 1.55
N ASP A 57 17.08 -25.01 0.94
CA ASP A 57 17.80 -26.09 1.60
C ASP A 57 18.63 -25.52 2.77
N ILE A 58 18.04 -25.53 3.96
CA ILE A 58 18.54 -24.92 5.21
C ILE A 58 19.84 -25.59 5.70
N THR A 59 20.25 -26.70 5.07
CA THR A 59 21.49 -27.42 5.38
C THR A 59 22.74 -26.78 4.78
N LYS A 60 22.58 -25.74 3.94
CA LYS A 60 23.69 -25.00 3.33
C LYS A 60 23.74 -23.58 3.91
N ASP A 61 24.93 -23.12 4.28
CA ASP A 61 25.21 -21.72 4.71
C ASP A 61 24.95 -20.65 3.62
N ASP A 62 24.27 -21.01 2.52
CA ASP A 62 24.00 -20.17 1.35
C ASP A 62 22.50 -20.19 1.01
N VAL A 63 21.71 -19.55 1.88
CA VAL A 63 20.24 -19.40 1.72
C VAL A 63 19.90 -18.59 0.47
N VAL A 64 20.71 -17.58 0.13
CA VAL A 64 20.53 -16.73 -1.05
C VAL A 64 20.70 -17.54 -2.34
N GLY A 65 21.82 -18.24 -2.49
CA GLY A 65 22.10 -19.08 -3.66
C GLY A 65 21.14 -20.27 -3.79
N SER A 66 20.72 -20.85 -2.67
CA SER A 66 19.72 -21.92 -2.63
C SER A 66 18.35 -21.46 -3.13
N SER A 67 17.90 -20.28 -2.68
CA SER A 67 16.62 -19.67 -3.09
C SER A 67 16.65 -19.25 -4.56
N ALA A 68 17.75 -18.63 -5.03
CA ALA A 68 17.89 -18.24 -6.43
C ALA A 68 17.88 -19.47 -7.35
N THR A 69 18.58 -20.53 -6.94
CA THR A 69 18.58 -21.81 -7.67
C THR A 69 17.19 -22.45 -7.73
N ALA A 70 16.39 -22.33 -6.66
CA ALA A 70 15.02 -22.84 -6.64
C ALA A 70 14.13 -22.11 -7.67
N ILE A 71 14.19 -20.78 -7.73
CA ILE A 71 13.42 -19.99 -8.70
C ILE A 71 13.92 -20.16 -10.13
N THR A 72 15.23 -20.27 -10.37
CA THR A 72 15.73 -20.54 -11.73
C THR A 72 15.27 -21.92 -12.22
N LYS A 73 15.26 -22.94 -11.35
CA LYS A 73 14.71 -24.26 -11.70
C LYS A 73 13.19 -24.23 -11.94
N LEU A 74 12.48 -23.38 -11.19
CA LEU A 74 11.05 -23.13 -11.36
C LEU A 74 10.75 -22.56 -12.75
N LEU A 75 11.51 -21.53 -13.14
CA LEU A 75 11.43 -20.91 -14.45
C LEU A 75 11.72 -21.93 -15.56
N GLN A 76 12.78 -22.73 -15.40
CA GLN A 76 13.16 -23.76 -16.37
C GLN A 76 12.06 -24.82 -16.51
N ALA A 77 11.48 -25.29 -15.39
CA ALA A 77 10.39 -26.26 -15.44
C ALA A 77 9.13 -25.70 -16.12
N ALA A 78 8.83 -24.41 -15.91
CA ALA A 78 7.71 -23.73 -16.56
C ALA A 78 7.94 -23.53 -18.07
N GLN A 79 9.17 -23.25 -18.48
CA GLN A 79 9.60 -23.21 -19.88
C GLN A 79 9.52 -24.61 -20.52
N ASP A 80 10.09 -25.64 -19.89
CA ASP A 80 10.08 -27.01 -20.43
C ASP A 80 8.66 -27.57 -20.60
N ALA A 81 7.73 -27.14 -19.74
CA ALA A 81 6.32 -27.48 -19.84
C ALA A 81 5.57 -26.76 -20.97
N ASN A 82 6.21 -25.79 -21.64
CA ASN A 82 5.65 -24.97 -22.73
C ASN A 82 4.28 -24.35 -22.40
N SER A 83 4.01 -24.17 -21.10
CA SER A 83 2.71 -23.74 -20.59
C SER A 83 2.56 -22.22 -20.62
N PHE A 84 3.69 -21.50 -20.69
CA PHE A 84 3.75 -20.05 -20.73
C PHE A 84 4.68 -19.61 -21.87
N PRO A 85 4.16 -19.46 -23.11
CA PRO A 85 4.95 -19.08 -24.28
C PRO A 85 5.80 -17.80 -24.07
N LYS A 86 5.36 -16.89 -23.20
CA LYS A 86 6.06 -15.65 -22.84
C LYS A 86 7.37 -15.87 -22.07
N LEU A 87 7.58 -17.04 -21.45
CA LEU A 87 8.80 -17.34 -20.68
C LEU A 87 9.97 -17.81 -21.56
N HIS A 88 9.75 -18.18 -22.82
CA HIS A 88 10.77 -18.81 -23.67
C HIS A 88 11.83 -17.85 -24.25
N ASN A 89 11.53 -16.55 -24.33
CA ASN A 89 12.36 -15.57 -25.03
C ASN A 89 12.96 -14.50 -24.09
N TRP A 90 13.31 -14.86 -22.85
CA TRP A 90 13.69 -13.87 -21.84
C TRP A 90 15.21 -13.70 -21.63
N PRO A 91 15.72 -12.47 -21.49
CA PRO A 91 17.17 -12.18 -21.45
C PRO A 91 17.86 -12.45 -20.09
N GLY A 92 17.15 -12.89 -19.05
CA GLY A 92 17.74 -13.23 -17.74
C GLY A 92 17.98 -12.03 -16.80
N GLU A 93 17.27 -10.92 -17.01
CA GLU A 93 17.28 -9.76 -16.11
C GLU A 93 16.64 -10.10 -14.76
N LYS A 94 17.36 -9.83 -13.68
CA LYS A 94 16.91 -10.08 -12.30
C LYS A 94 16.52 -8.80 -11.59
N PHE A 95 15.44 -8.87 -10.81
CA PHE A 95 14.98 -7.79 -9.95
C PHE A 95 15.02 -8.17 -8.49
N PRO A 96 15.39 -7.23 -7.61
CA PRO A 96 15.31 -7.44 -6.17
C PRO A 96 13.84 -7.61 -5.75
N VAL A 97 13.60 -8.58 -4.89
CA VAL A 97 12.32 -8.77 -4.21
C VAL A 97 12.29 -7.84 -3.00
N LEU A 98 11.53 -6.75 -3.12
CA LEU A 98 11.34 -5.81 -2.02
C LEU A 98 10.67 -6.51 -0.82
N GLY A 99 11.18 -6.27 0.39
CA GLY A 99 10.66 -6.87 1.63
C GLY A 99 11.10 -8.32 1.87
N ALA A 100 12.00 -8.88 1.06
CA ALA A 100 12.57 -10.19 1.34
C ALA A 100 13.48 -10.13 2.60
N PRO A 101 13.47 -11.16 3.47
CA PRO A 101 14.27 -11.18 4.71
C PRO A 101 15.79 -11.28 4.47
N PHE A 102 16.21 -11.48 3.23
CA PHE A 102 17.59 -11.46 2.77
C PHE A 102 17.65 -10.95 1.32
N PRO A 103 18.78 -10.40 0.85
CA PRO A 103 18.94 -9.96 -0.53
C PRO A 103 18.60 -11.10 -1.50
N PHE A 104 17.51 -10.95 -2.23
CA PHE A 104 16.93 -11.98 -3.06
C PHE A 104 16.38 -11.37 -4.32
N SER A 105 16.76 -11.94 -5.47
CA SER A 105 16.39 -11.40 -6.78
C SER A 105 15.81 -12.49 -7.66
N VAL A 106 14.77 -12.14 -8.41
CA VAL A 106 14.03 -13.06 -9.28
C VAL A 106 14.07 -12.58 -10.72
N ASP A 107 13.99 -13.53 -11.65
CA ASP A 107 13.87 -13.19 -13.06
C ASP A 107 12.63 -12.34 -13.32
N ARG A 108 12.81 -11.21 -14.01
CA ARG A 108 11.74 -10.26 -14.35
C ARG A 108 10.53 -10.92 -14.99
N ALA A 109 10.74 -11.94 -15.82
CA ALA A 109 9.66 -12.67 -16.49
C ALA A 109 8.73 -13.40 -15.52
N ILE A 110 9.24 -13.83 -14.36
CA ILE A 110 8.50 -14.62 -13.40
C ILE A 110 7.86 -13.76 -12.30
N ALA A 111 8.41 -12.57 -12.03
CA ALA A 111 7.95 -11.65 -11.00
C ALA A 111 6.42 -11.39 -11.02
N PRO A 112 5.76 -11.13 -12.18
CA PRO A 112 4.32 -10.88 -12.23
C PRO A 112 3.46 -12.10 -11.84
N TYR A 113 3.97 -13.32 -12.04
CA TYR A 113 3.25 -14.55 -11.67
C TYR A 113 3.28 -14.81 -10.16
N PHE A 114 4.25 -14.22 -9.45
CA PHE A 114 4.40 -14.31 -8.01
C PHE A 114 3.94 -13.04 -7.27
N GLY A 115 3.39 -12.05 -7.98
CA GLY A 115 2.99 -10.77 -7.37
C GLY A 115 4.18 -10.00 -6.77
N VAL A 116 5.40 -10.24 -7.26
CA VAL A 116 6.60 -9.55 -6.77
C VAL A 116 6.56 -8.10 -7.28
N ALA A 117 6.60 -7.16 -6.34
CA ALA A 117 6.72 -5.74 -6.66
C ALA A 117 8.06 -5.45 -7.35
N SER A 118 8.02 -4.74 -8.48
CA SER A 118 9.20 -4.36 -9.26
C SER A 118 9.39 -2.85 -9.24
N THR A 119 10.61 -2.38 -8.99
CA THR A 119 10.96 -0.95 -9.08
C THR A 119 11.25 -0.54 -10.53
N GLY A 120 10.94 0.73 -10.84
CA GLY A 120 11.34 1.36 -12.09
C GLY A 120 11.81 2.79 -11.87
N SER A 121 12.57 3.33 -12.81
CA SER A 121 13.00 4.72 -12.87
C SER A 121 12.31 5.40 -14.05
N GLN A 122 11.78 6.61 -13.84
CA GLN A 122 11.02 7.35 -14.84
C GLN A 122 11.51 8.81 -14.87
N LEU A 123 11.74 9.36 -16.06
CA LEU A 123 12.16 10.75 -16.23
C LEU A 123 11.08 11.56 -16.95
N ASN A 124 10.61 12.62 -16.31
CA ASN A 124 9.87 13.68 -16.97
C ASN A 124 10.85 14.74 -17.47
N VAL A 125 10.89 14.94 -18.79
CA VAL A 125 11.66 16.03 -19.39
C VAL A 125 10.71 17.09 -19.89
N PHE A 126 10.88 18.33 -19.45
CA PHE A 126 9.95 19.41 -19.74
C PHE A 126 10.66 20.75 -19.93
N ILE A 127 9.92 21.70 -20.50
CA ILE A 127 10.37 23.08 -20.70
C ILE A 127 9.41 24.04 -20.00
N ARG A 128 9.93 25.17 -19.54
CA ARG A 128 9.13 26.29 -19.02
C ARG A 128 9.12 27.47 -19.98
N GLY A 129 8.00 28.18 -20.00
CA GLY A 129 7.90 29.48 -20.67
C GLY A 129 8.33 30.64 -19.77
N ASP A 130 8.30 31.86 -20.31
CA ASP A 130 8.75 33.10 -19.65
C ASP A 130 8.07 33.38 -18.29
N GLY A 131 6.90 32.79 -18.04
CA GLY A 131 6.15 32.90 -16.77
C GLY A 131 6.50 31.84 -15.72
N GLY A 132 7.49 30.99 -15.98
CA GLY A 132 7.86 29.89 -15.09
C GLY A 132 6.85 28.74 -15.06
N SER A 133 5.82 28.73 -15.90
CA SER A 133 4.90 27.60 -16.04
C SER A 133 5.44 26.58 -17.05
N VAL A 134 5.14 25.30 -16.82
CA VAL A 134 5.46 24.23 -17.78
C VAL A 134 4.65 24.46 -19.07
N THR A 135 5.32 24.57 -20.20
CA THR A 135 4.68 24.83 -21.51
C THR A 135 4.73 23.64 -22.45
N GLY A 136 5.68 22.72 -22.24
CA GLY A 136 5.80 21.51 -23.04
C GLY A 136 6.49 20.39 -22.28
N ILE A 137 6.14 19.16 -22.62
CA ILE A 137 6.63 17.93 -22.00
C ILE A 137 7.06 16.98 -23.12
N TRP A 138 8.26 16.44 -23.02
CA TRP A 138 8.76 15.44 -23.95
C TRP A 138 8.11 14.09 -23.65
N ILE A 139 7.44 13.54 -24.66
CA ILE A 139 6.73 12.27 -24.60
C ILE A 139 7.32 11.34 -25.65
N ALA A 140 7.60 10.11 -25.24
CA ALA A 140 7.99 9.04 -26.15
C ALA A 140 6.76 8.24 -26.58
N LYS A 141 6.77 7.73 -27.81
CA LYS A 141 5.83 6.70 -28.25
C LYS A 141 6.58 5.40 -28.43
N ARG A 142 6.07 4.34 -27.81
CA ARG A 142 6.67 3.01 -27.85
C ARG A 142 6.56 2.42 -29.26
N ALA A 143 7.63 1.81 -29.75
CA ALA A 143 7.64 1.12 -31.03
C ALA A 143 6.65 -0.06 -31.04
N ALA A 144 6.09 -0.36 -32.21
CA ALA A 144 5.07 -1.42 -32.38
C ALA A 144 5.61 -2.83 -32.12
N ASN A 145 6.93 -3.00 -32.09
CA ASN A 145 7.62 -4.26 -31.82
C ASN A 145 7.90 -4.50 -30.32
N LYS A 146 7.62 -3.54 -29.41
CA LYS A 146 7.81 -3.75 -27.97
C LYS A 146 6.83 -4.85 -27.50
N PRO A 147 7.28 -5.82 -26.67
CA PRO A 147 6.46 -6.96 -26.24
C PRO A 147 5.30 -6.57 -25.32
N MET A 148 5.43 -5.44 -24.61
CA MET A 148 4.40 -4.90 -23.72
C MET A 148 4.05 -3.46 -24.14
N TYR A 149 2.75 -3.17 -24.20
CA TYR A 149 2.19 -1.86 -24.53
C TYR A 149 2.73 -1.25 -25.85
N PRO A 150 2.71 -1.99 -26.98
CA PRO A 150 3.20 -1.45 -28.26
C PRO A 150 2.36 -0.27 -28.72
N GLY A 151 3.00 0.79 -29.20
CA GLY A 151 2.33 1.98 -29.76
C GLY A 151 1.74 2.95 -28.72
N MET A 152 1.80 2.64 -27.42
CA MET A 152 1.34 3.53 -26.35
C MET A 152 2.36 4.64 -26.07
N LEU A 153 1.90 5.74 -25.47
CA LEU A 153 2.75 6.82 -25.00
C LEU A 153 3.46 6.45 -23.69
N ASP A 154 4.66 6.96 -23.51
CA ASP A 154 5.56 6.70 -22.39
C ASP A 154 6.17 8.03 -21.89
N ASN A 155 6.81 8.01 -20.72
CA ASN A 155 7.65 9.12 -20.29
C ASN A 155 8.84 9.28 -21.26
N ALA A 156 9.58 10.39 -21.15
CA ALA A 156 10.71 10.64 -22.05
C ALA A 156 11.80 9.55 -21.91
N VAL A 157 11.99 9.06 -20.68
CA VAL A 157 12.87 7.93 -20.35
C VAL A 157 12.18 7.05 -19.32
N GLY A 158 12.25 5.72 -19.46
CA GLY A 158 11.60 4.81 -18.53
C GLY A 158 12.18 3.40 -18.50
N GLY A 159 12.85 3.06 -17.40
CA GLY A 159 13.54 1.78 -17.22
C GLY A 159 13.15 1.01 -15.97
N ALA A 160 13.63 -0.22 -15.88
CA ALA A 160 13.55 -0.97 -14.64
C ALA A 160 14.90 -0.92 -13.89
N VAL A 161 14.85 -0.91 -12.56
CA VAL A 161 16.07 -0.90 -11.74
C VAL A 161 16.55 -2.34 -11.56
N MET A 162 17.74 -2.65 -12.07
CA MET A 162 18.30 -4.00 -12.02
C MET A 162 18.90 -4.35 -10.66
N ASP A 163 19.09 -5.65 -10.41
CA ASP A 163 19.83 -6.15 -9.24
C ASP A 163 21.25 -5.56 -9.18
N GLY A 164 21.62 -5.00 -8.03
CA GLY A 164 22.92 -4.35 -7.82
C GLY A 164 23.06 -2.94 -8.42
N GLU A 165 22.01 -2.39 -9.02
CA GLU A 165 21.97 -1.04 -9.60
C GLU A 165 21.15 -0.10 -8.69
N THR A 166 21.65 1.11 -8.42
CA THR A 166 20.86 2.14 -7.73
C THR A 166 19.85 2.78 -8.70
N PRO A 167 18.72 3.35 -8.21
CA PRO A 167 17.78 4.06 -9.09
C PRO A 167 18.40 5.19 -9.91
N ARG A 168 19.43 5.86 -9.35
CA ARG A 168 20.20 6.89 -10.05
C ARG A 168 21.03 6.30 -11.19
N GLU A 169 21.74 5.20 -10.95
CA GLU A 169 22.52 4.53 -12.00
C GLU A 169 21.61 4.03 -13.13
N SER A 170 20.46 3.44 -12.77
CA SER A 170 19.41 3.05 -13.72
C SER A 170 18.95 4.24 -14.56
N LEU A 171 18.59 5.37 -13.94
CA LEU A 171 18.19 6.58 -14.67
C LEU A 171 19.26 7.05 -15.65
N LEU A 172 20.53 7.14 -15.22
CA LEU A 172 21.62 7.64 -16.06
C LEU A 172 21.87 6.72 -17.25
N ARG A 173 21.80 5.41 -17.03
CA ARG A 173 21.91 4.41 -18.10
C ARG A 173 20.77 4.55 -19.10
N GLU A 174 19.52 4.53 -18.63
CA GLU A 174 18.32 4.59 -19.48
C GLU A 174 18.24 5.93 -20.23
N ALA A 175 18.60 7.06 -19.60
CA ALA A 175 18.59 8.36 -20.26
C ALA A 175 19.61 8.45 -21.39
N MET A 176 20.78 7.83 -21.21
CA MET A 176 21.80 7.73 -22.25
C MET A 176 21.38 6.76 -23.36
N GLU A 177 20.78 5.62 -23.02
CA GLU A 177 20.36 4.59 -23.98
C GLU A 177 19.14 5.01 -24.81
N GLU A 178 18.12 5.60 -24.18
CA GLU A 178 16.82 5.87 -24.81
C GLU A 178 16.82 7.21 -25.56
N VAL A 179 17.49 8.23 -25.03
CA VAL A 179 17.45 9.60 -25.57
C VAL A 179 18.80 10.30 -25.67
N GLY A 180 19.91 9.61 -25.34
CA GLY A 180 21.27 10.14 -25.49
C GLY A 180 21.60 11.32 -24.57
N LEU A 181 20.93 11.43 -23.43
CA LEU A 181 21.02 12.59 -22.54
C LEU A 181 21.81 12.27 -21.26
N ASP A 182 22.71 13.18 -20.89
CA ASP A 182 23.36 13.17 -19.57
C ASP A 182 22.39 13.75 -18.53
N ALA A 183 21.78 12.86 -17.74
CA ALA A 183 20.78 13.20 -16.73
C ALA A 183 21.37 13.39 -15.32
N THR A 184 22.66 13.74 -15.20
CA THR A 184 23.35 13.93 -13.91
C THR A 184 22.69 14.98 -13.00
N GLU A 185 22.09 16.01 -13.59
CA GLU A 185 21.35 17.09 -12.89
C GLU A 185 19.89 16.74 -12.59
N ALA A 186 19.41 15.54 -12.98
CA ALA A 186 18.03 15.13 -12.72
C ALA A 186 17.77 14.98 -11.22
N THR A 187 16.69 15.60 -10.75
CA THR A 187 16.33 15.60 -9.34
C THR A 187 15.38 14.44 -9.03
N VAL A 188 15.70 13.65 -8.00
CA VAL A 188 14.82 12.57 -7.51
C VAL A 188 13.58 13.20 -6.86
N VAL A 189 12.41 12.70 -7.20
CA VAL A 189 11.13 13.05 -6.61
C VAL A 189 10.46 11.74 -6.17
N ASP A 190 10.53 11.39 -4.87
CA ASP A 190 10.04 10.09 -4.38
C ASP A 190 8.57 10.18 -3.90
N PRO A 191 7.69 9.25 -4.31
CA PRO A 191 7.43 8.05 -3.48
C PRO A 191 7.29 6.74 -4.28
N GLY A 192 7.89 5.63 -3.79
CA GLY A 192 7.90 4.30 -4.43
C GLY A 192 6.52 3.72 -4.83
N VAL A 193 6.37 2.79 -5.78
CA VAL A 193 7.27 1.84 -6.48
C VAL A 193 7.47 2.23 -7.97
N GLN A 194 7.73 3.51 -8.23
CA GLN A 194 8.43 4.05 -9.41
C GLN A 194 9.22 5.27 -8.93
N TYR A 195 10.54 5.29 -9.13
CA TYR A 195 11.37 6.44 -8.83
C TYR A 195 11.21 7.48 -9.94
N VAL A 196 10.57 8.60 -9.62
CA VAL A 196 10.29 9.65 -10.59
C VAL A 196 11.38 10.72 -10.52
N TYR A 197 11.81 11.18 -11.68
CA TYR A 197 12.80 12.22 -11.83
C TYR A 197 12.26 13.30 -12.75
N ASP A 198 12.67 14.53 -12.46
CA ASP A 198 12.32 15.69 -13.26
C ASP A 198 13.58 16.36 -13.78
N LEU A 199 13.56 16.68 -15.07
CA LEU A 199 14.61 17.45 -15.74
C LEU A 199 13.99 18.56 -16.57
N GLU A 200 14.28 19.79 -16.17
CA GLU A 200 14.00 20.98 -16.96
C GLU A 200 15.14 21.17 -17.98
N ILE A 201 14.80 21.36 -19.25
CA ILE A 201 15.78 21.62 -20.31
C ILE A 201 15.49 22.95 -21.01
N ASP A 202 16.49 23.47 -21.72
CA ASP A 202 16.34 24.68 -22.52
C ASP A 202 15.29 24.46 -23.64
N PRO A 203 14.37 25.42 -23.89
CA PRO A 203 13.38 25.32 -24.96
C PRO A 203 13.94 25.07 -26.37
N GLU A 204 15.20 25.44 -26.64
CA GLU A 204 15.89 25.18 -27.90
C GLU A 204 16.46 23.75 -27.99
N THR A 205 16.49 23.01 -26.88
CA THR A 205 16.99 21.63 -26.84
C THR A 205 16.00 20.68 -27.52
N VAL A 206 16.46 20.03 -28.59
CA VAL A 206 15.69 19.02 -29.31
C VAL A 206 16.19 17.64 -28.94
N LEU A 207 15.31 16.83 -28.33
CA LEU A 207 15.62 15.43 -28.04
C LEU A 207 15.32 14.54 -29.24
N HIS A 208 16.13 13.50 -29.39
CA HIS A 208 15.96 12.49 -30.42
C HIS A 208 15.95 11.10 -29.77
N ALA A 209 15.12 10.20 -30.31
CA ALA A 209 15.17 8.80 -29.92
C ALA A 209 16.55 8.21 -30.28
N ALA A 210 17.22 7.64 -29.28
CA ALA A 210 18.52 6.99 -29.43
C ALA A 210 18.39 5.46 -29.54
N GLU A 211 17.21 4.90 -29.22
CA GLU A 211 16.93 3.47 -29.35
C GLU A 211 15.85 3.14 -30.40
N ALA A 212 15.94 1.93 -30.97
CA ALA A 212 14.93 1.38 -31.88
C ALA A 212 13.60 1.02 -31.19
N GLY A 213 13.56 1.09 -29.86
CA GLY A 213 12.38 0.82 -29.05
C GLY A 213 11.40 1.99 -28.95
N ILE A 214 11.77 3.17 -29.45
CA ILE A 214 10.94 4.38 -29.48
C ILE A 214 10.58 4.70 -30.95
N ASP A 215 9.28 4.75 -31.25
CA ASP A 215 8.74 5.12 -32.56
C ASP A 215 9.00 6.60 -32.86
N TRP A 216 8.67 7.45 -31.89
CA TRP A 216 9.01 8.87 -31.92
C TRP A 216 9.14 9.44 -30.52
N LEU A 217 9.93 10.51 -30.41
CA LEU A 217 10.07 11.35 -29.23
C LEU A 217 9.69 12.78 -29.63
N ARG A 218 8.72 13.39 -28.95
CA ARG A 218 8.19 14.72 -29.32
C ARG A 218 7.86 15.54 -28.10
N LEU A 219 8.08 16.84 -28.23
CA LEU A 219 7.57 17.84 -27.29
C LEU A 219 6.08 18.05 -27.55
N LEU A 220 5.24 17.75 -26.56
CA LEU A 220 3.80 17.97 -26.57
C LEU A 220 3.43 19.09 -25.60
N SER A 221 2.39 19.85 -25.92
CA SER A 221 1.80 20.81 -24.98
C SER A 221 1.11 20.10 -23.81
N VAL A 222 0.96 20.80 -22.69
CA VAL A 222 0.25 20.27 -21.51
C VAL A 222 -1.17 19.81 -21.86
N ASP A 223 -1.88 20.55 -22.71
CA ASP A 223 -3.23 20.21 -23.18
C ASP A 223 -3.27 18.93 -24.03
N GLU A 224 -2.27 18.73 -24.90
CA GLU A 224 -2.16 17.51 -25.70
C GLU A 224 -1.92 16.29 -24.81
N VAL A 225 -1.04 16.42 -23.82
CA VAL A 225 -0.75 15.36 -22.84
C VAL A 225 -1.98 15.05 -21.98
N MET A 226 -2.67 16.07 -21.45
CA MET A 226 -3.94 15.90 -20.74
C MET A 226 -5.00 15.21 -21.61
N GLY A 227 -5.10 15.60 -22.89
CA GLY A 227 -6.00 14.97 -23.85
C GLY A 227 -5.68 13.49 -24.06
N ALA A 228 -4.39 13.15 -24.19
CA ALA A 228 -3.94 11.78 -24.38
C ALA A 228 -4.18 10.89 -23.14
N LEU A 229 -3.96 11.42 -21.92
CA LEU A 229 -4.33 10.72 -20.69
C LEU A 229 -5.83 10.41 -20.62
N ARG A 230 -6.68 11.39 -20.96
CA ARG A 230 -8.15 11.22 -20.99
C ARG A 230 -8.63 10.22 -22.05
N ARG A 231 -7.82 9.94 -23.07
CA ARG A 231 -8.05 8.94 -24.12
C ARG A 231 -7.40 7.58 -23.83
N LEU A 232 -6.72 7.43 -22.67
CA LEU A 232 -6.02 6.20 -22.27
C LEU A 232 -4.91 5.78 -23.26
N GLU A 233 -4.23 6.75 -23.86
CA GLU A 233 -3.16 6.49 -24.84
C GLU A 233 -1.80 6.19 -24.19
N PHE A 234 -1.65 6.43 -22.89
CA PHE A 234 -0.44 6.19 -22.12
C PHE A 234 -0.33 4.76 -21.62
N LYS A 235 0.89 4.23 -21.61
CA LYS A 235 1.27 3.07 -20.81
C LYS A 235 0.83 3.34 -19.36
N PRO A 236 0.14 2.40 -18.70
CA PRO A 236 -0.56 2.67 -17.43
C PRO A 236 0.33 3.24 -16.32
N SER A 237 1.49 2.64 -16.02
CA SER A 237 2.41 3.17 -15.00
C SER A 237 2.86 4.60 -15.30
N CYS A 238 3.06 4.91 -16.58
CA CYS A 238 3.53 6.22 -17.06
C CYS A 238 2.42 7.27 -17.03
N ALA A 239 1.17 6.82 -17.18
CA ALA A 239 0.00 7.65 -16.95
C ALA A 239 -0.05 8.14 -15.49
N CYS A 240 0.20 7.27 -14.51
CA CYS A 240 0.29 7.66 -13.11
C CYS A 240 1.41 8.67 -12.85
N VAL A 241 2.61 8.44 -13.41
CA VAL A 241 3.74 9.37 -13.29
C VAL A 241 3.41 10.74 -13.88
N MET A 242 2.68 10.77 -15.00
CA MET A 242 2.28 12.03 -15.63
C MET A 242 1.21 12.79 -14.81
N ILE A 243 0.26 12.07 -14.21
CA ILE A 243 -0.74 12.69 -13.32
C ILE A 243 -0.05 13.23 -12.06
N ASP A 244 0.90 12.48 -11.48
CA ASP A 244 1.73 12.95 -10.36
C ASP A 244 2.55 14.20 -10.73
N PHE A 245 3.16 14.22 -11.92
CA PHE A 245 3.84 15.40 -12.47
C PHE A 245 2.88 16.62 -12.55
N PHE A 246 1.66 16.43 -13.03
CA PHE A 246 0.67 17.51 -13.11
C PHE A 246 0.24 18.05 -11.74
N VAL A 247 0.14 17.19 -10.73
CA VAL A 247 -0.12 17.62 -9.35
C VAL A 247 1.07 18.45 -8.83
N ARG A 248 2.30 17.92 -8.95
CA ARG A 248 3.50 18.57 -8.41
C ARG A 248 3.82 19.92 -9.08
N HIS A 249 3.49 20.05 -10.36
CA HIS A 249 3.67 21.29 -11.12
C HIS A 249 2.45 22.23 -11.08
N SER A 250 1.47 21.97 -10.21
CA SER A 250 0.26 22.79 -10.04
C SER A 250 -0.57 22.96 -11.33
N ILE A 251 -0.52 21.97 -12.23
CA ILE A 251 -1.35 21.89 -13.43
C ILE A 251 -2.72 21.33 -13.05
N ILE A 252 -2.75 20.32 -12.18
CA ILE A 252 -3.97 19.84 -11.50
C ILE A 252 -3.91 20.33 -10.05
N THR A 253 -4.97 20.99 -9.59
CA THR A 253 -5.08 21.56 -8.26
C THR A 253 -6.46 21.27 -7.67
N ALA A 254 -6.61 21.43 -6.35
CA ALA A 254 -7.91 21.31 -5.69
C ALA A 254 -8.95 22.33 -6.19
N GLU A 255 -8.51 23.44 -6.81
CA GLU A 255 -9.39 24.46 -7.36
C GLU A 255 -9.95 24.07 -8.73
N ASN A 256 -9.17 23.33 -9.53
CA ASN A 256 -9.52 23.01 -10.91
C ASN A 256 -10.00 21.56 -11.12
N ASP A 257 -9.77 20.67 -10.15
CA ASP A 257 -10.25 19.29 -10.19
C ASP A 257 -10.88 18.87 -8.84
N ARG A 258 -12.17 18.51 -8.89
CA ARG A 258 -12.97 18.12 -7.71
C ARG A 258 -12.49 16.81 -7.07
N ASP A 259 -11.82 15.97 -7.85
CA ASP A 259 -11.37 14.64 -7.45
C ASP A 259 -9.89 14.67 -7.00
N PHE A 260 -9.29 15.86 -6.86
CA PHE A 260 -7.88 16.07 -6.51
C PHE A 260 -7.42 15.26 -5.30
N VAL A 261 -8.20 15.25 -4.21
CA VAL A 261 -7.86 14.51 -2.98
C VAL A 261 -7.79 13.00 -3.24
N ASP A 262 -8.72 12.48 -4.03
CA ASP A 262 -8.75 11.06 -4.38
C ASP A 262 -7.64 10.70 -5.38
N ILE A 263 -7.30 11.60 -6.29
CA ILE A 263 -6.17 11.45 -7.21
C ILE A 263 -4.85 11.33 -6.43
N VAL A 264 -4.55 12.29 -5.54
CA VAL A 264 -3.30 12.31 -4.76
C VAL A 264 -3.20 11.09 -3.85
N SER A 265 -4.28 10.75 -3.13
CA SER A 265 -4.26 9.62 -2.20
C SER A 265 -4.05 8.27 -2.89
N ARG A 266 -4.49 8.12 -4.14
CA ARG A 266 -4.34 6.86 -4.89
C ARG A 266 -3.03 6.77 -5.66
N LEU A 267 -2.41 7.89 -6.03
CA LEU A 267 -1.07 7.92 -6.61
C LEU A 267 0.02 7.51 -5.60
N HIS A 268 -0.18 7.83 -4.32
CA HIS A 268 0.79 7.56 -3.26
C HIS A 268 0.34 6.44 -2.31
N ARG A 269 -0.21 5.35 -2.86
CA ARG A 269 -0.49 4.15 -2.05
C ARG A 269 0.82 3.55 -1.55
N PHE A 270 1.07 3.67 -0.25
CA PHE A 270 2.17 3.01 0.41
C PHE A 270 2.01 1.49 0.32
N THR A 271 2.86 0.85 -0.50
CA THR A 271 3.20 -0.58 -0.40
C THR A 271 4.69 -0.69 -0.04
N MET A 272 5.04 -0.25 1.15
CA MET A 272 6.20 -0.72 1.90
C MET A 272 5.84 -0.59 3.38
N ASP A 273 6.05 -1.68 4.09
CA ASP A 273 5.73 -1.82 5.50
C ASP A 273 6.48 -0.74 6.27
N ILE A 274 5.75 0.06 7.06
CA ILE A 274 6.34 1.10 7.91
C ILE A 274 7.37 0.51 8.89
N ASP A 275 7.30 -0.82 9.06
CA ASP A 275 8.18 -1.64 9.86
C ASP A 275 9.59 -1.85 9.31
N ASP A 276 9.82 -1.73 8.00
CA ASP A 276 11.17 -1.90 7.42
C ASP A 276 12.05 -0.66 7.66
N ILE A 277 11.46 0.53 7.61
CA ILE A 277 12.12 1.79 8.04
C ILE A 277 12.39 1.78 9.56
N LEU A 278 11.55 1.08 10.32
CA LEU A 278 11.67 0.96 11.77
C LEU A 278 12.66 -0.13 12.21
N ARG A 279 12.98 -1.10 11.35
CA ARG A 279 13.94 -2.19 11.62
C ARG A 279 15.39 -1.81 11.33
N GLU A 280 15.66 -0.87 10.43
CA GLU A 280 17.04 -0.37 10.19
C GLU A 280 17.55 0.57 11.30
N VAL A 281 16.74 0.85 12.33
CA VAL A 281 17.11 1.70 13.46
C VAL A 281 16.96 0.92 14.78
N ASP A 282 17.98 0.10 15.06
CA ASP A 282 18.20 -0.70 16.27
C ASP A 282 18.06 0.13 17.60
N PRO A 283 17.82 -0.47 18.78
CA PRO A 283 16.79 -0.16 19.75
C PRO A 283 17.42 0.61 20.91
N ALA A 284 18.23 1.62 20.58
CA ALA A 284 18.82 2.52 21.55
C ALA A 284 17.97 3.79 21.61
N SER A 285 16.93 3.74 22.44
CA SER A 285 16.08 4.86 22.80
C SER A 285 16.91 6.08 23.24
N GLN A 286 17.11 7.06 22.35
CA GLN A 286 17.31 8.51 22.62
C GLN A 286 17.71 9.28 21.34
N SER A 287 16.78 9.47 20.39
CA SER A 287 16.82 10.63 19.44
C SER A 287 15.64 10.76 18.48
N ILE A 288 14.64 9.86 18.49
CA ILE A 288 13.45 10.03 17.62
C ILE A 288 12.63 11.25 18.11
N PRO A 289 12.37 12.25 17.24
CA PRO A 289 11.50 13.37 17.57
C PRO A 289 10.13 12.89 18.02
N ALA A 290 9.55 13.53 19.02
CA ALA A 290 8.26 13.11 19.58
C ALA A 290 7.14 13.04 18.52
N GLU A 291 7.24 13.86 17.48
CA GLU A 291 6.25 13.95 16.38
C GLU A 291 6.26 12.69 15.52
N THR A 292 7.45 12.21 15.16
CA THR A 292 7.62 10.97 14.40
C THR A 292 7.13 9.76 15.20
N ARG A 293 7.35 9.77 16.52
CA ARG A 293 6.86 8.73 17.43
C ARG A 293 5.32 8.72 17.53
N ASP A 294 4.70 9.89 17.67
CA ASP A 294 3.24 10.00 17.74
C ASP A 294 2.60 9.54 16.41
N LEU A 295 3.21 9.86 15.26
CA LEU A 295 2.75 9.38 13.94
C LEU A 295 2.87 7.86 13.79
N GLN A 296 3.98 7.27 14.23
CA GLN A 296 4.18 5.82 14.24
C GLN A 296 3.15 5.15 15.16
N GLY A 297 2.93 5.69 16.36
CA GLY A 297 1.90 5.23 17.28
C GLY A 297 0.50 5.27 16.67
N LEU A 298 0.14 6.38 16.01
CA LEU A 298 -1.15 6.53 15.34
C LEU A 298 -1.32 5.51 14.21
N THR A 299 -0.27 5.30 13.41
CA THR A 299 -0.31 4.38 12.27
C THR A 299 -0.48 2.93 12.76
N ARG A 300 0.26 2.52 13.80
CA ARG A 300 0.11 1.20 14.42
C ARG A 300 -1.28 1.00 15.01
N ALA A 301 -1.78 1.98 15.77
CA ALA A 301 -3.15 1.92 16.31
C ALA A 301 -4.19 1.81 15.19
N TRP A 302 -3.99 2.54 14.08
CA TRP A 302 -4.85 2.50 12.90
C TRP A 302 -4.85 1.13 12.20
N VAL A 303 -3.68 0.55 11.95
CA VAL A 303 -3.57 -0.78 11.35
C VAL A 303 -4.20 -1.84 12.25
N SER A 304 -3.82 -1.88 13.53
CA SER A 304 -4.32 -2.91 14.44
C SER A 304 -5.83 -2.82 14.66
N GLU A 305 -6.40 -1.62 14.68
CA GLU A 305 -7.85 -1.44 14.78
C GLU A 305 -8.56 -1.91 13.50
N ARG A 306 -8.00 -1.72 12.31
CA ARG A 306 -8.64 -2.21 11.08
C ARG A 306 -8.56 -3.71 10.92
N SER A 307 -7.46 -4.31 11.38
CA SER A 307 -7.19 -5.74 11.21
C SER A 307 -7.77 -6.61 12.34
N SER A 308 -8.30 -6.01 13.41
CA SER A 308 -8.94 -6.74 14.52
C SER A 308 -10.46 -6.89 14.34
N PRO A 309 -11.05 -8.07 14.67
CA PRO A 309 -12.50 -8.29 14.56
C PRO A 309 -13.31 -7.62 15.68
N GLU A 310 -12.69 -7.36 16.83
CA GLU A 310 -13.30 -6.66 17.97
C GLU A 310 -12.73 -5.25 18.15
N LEU A 311 -13.39 -4.41 18.93
CA LEU A 311 -12.93 -3.08 19.29
C LEU A 311 -11.74 -3.18 20.27
N LEU A 312 -10.62 -2.57 19.91
CA LEU A 312 -9.44 -2.51 20.78
C LEU A 312 -9.61 -1.44 21.86
N HIS A 313 -8.74 -1.48 22.88
CA HIS A 313 -8.75 -0.49 23.95
C HIS A 313 -8.43 0.91 23.40
N TRP A 314 -9.18 1.92 23.87
CA TRP A 314 -8.83 3.31 23.60
C TRP A 314 -7.45 3.63 24.20
N PRO A 315 -6.51 4.22 23.44
CA PRO A 315 -5.18 4.52 23.97
C PRO A 315 -5.25 5.51 25.14
N ALA A 316 -4.85 5.04 26.32
CA ALA A 316 -4.86 5.84 27.55
C ALA A 316 -3.58 6.67 27.76
N ASP A 317 -2.62 6.56 26.84
CA ASP A 317 -1.30 7.20 26.90
C ASP A 317 -1.33 8.68 26.45
N GLY A 318 -2.52 9.23 26.16
CA GLY A 318 -2.69 10.60 25.71
C GLY A 318 -2.30 10.83 24.25
N LEU A 319 -2.13 9.76 23.44
CA LEU A 319 -1.67 9.85 22.05
C LEU A 319 -2.60 10.73 21.20
N PHE A 320 -3.91 10.51 21.29
CA PHE A 320 -4.89 11.24 20.49
C PHE A 320 -5.00 12.71 20.92
N GLU A 321 -4.85 13.01 22.21
CA GLU A 321 -4.80 14.37 22.74
C GLU A 321 -3.60 15.13 22.17
N ARG A 322 -2.40 14.51 22.21
CA ARG A 322 -1.19 15.09 21.61
C ARG A 322 -1.33 15.34 20.11
N ILE A 323 -1.86 14.36 19.37
CA ILE A 323 -2.05 14.47 17.92
C ILE A 323 -3.08 15.56 17.59
N ASN A 324 -4.20 15.60 18.30
CA ASN A 324 -5.23 16.62 18.07
C ASN A 324 -4.71 18.03 18.35
N ASP A 325 -3.92 18.21 19.42
CA ASP A 325 -3.34 19.51 19.72
C ASP A 325 -2.27 19.93 18.70
N ARG A 326 -1.49 18.98 18.18
CA ARG A 326 -0.57 19.24 17.05
C ARG A 326 -1.31 19.62 15.78
N ILE A 327 -2.38 18.90 15.43
CA ILE A 327 -3.23 19.22 14.27
C ILE A 327 -3.77 20.64 14.40
N LYS A 328 -4.25 21.05 15.58
CA LYS A 328 -4.72 22.42 15.82
C LYS A 328 -3.61 23.44 15.62
N GLN A 329 -2.43 23.23 16.22
CA GLN A 329 -1.28 24.14 16.08
C GLN A 329 -0.80 24.25 14.62
N GLN A 330 -0.80 23.14 13.88
CA GLN A 330 -0.47 23.15 12.45
C GLN A 330 -1.50 23.90 11.61
N ILE A 331 -2.80 23.80 11.94
CA ILE A 331 -3.86 24.59 11.28
C ILE A 331 -3.60 26.09 11.49
N GLU A 332 -3.40 26.52 12.73
CA GLU A 332 -3.10 27.92 13.08
C GLU A 332 -1.86 28.43 12.33
N ARG A 333 -0.80 27.62 12.28
CA ARG A 333 0.44 27.94 11.54
C ARG A 333 0.22 28.08 10.04
N VAL A 334 -0.58 27.20 9.43
CA VAL A 334 -0.93 27.29 8.00
C VAL A 334 -1.72 28.56 7.72
N GLU A 335 -2.67 28.92 8.59
CA GLU A 335 -3.45 30.15 8.45
C GLU A 335 -2.56 31.40 8.54
N GLU A 336 -1.60 31.44 9.48
CA GLU A 336 -0.63 32.53 9.60
C GLU A 336 0.29 32.65 8.37
N MET A 337 0.83 31.53 7.90
CA MET A 337 1.76 31.49 6.76
C MET A 337 1.07 31.81 5.42
N THR A 338 -0.23 31.55 5.30
CA THR A 338 -1.01 31.89 4.09
C THR A 338 -1.16 33.41 3.93
N GLY A 339 -0.96 34.19 5.00
CA GLY A 339 -0.98 35.65 4.95
C GLY A 339 0.23 36.30 4.29
N ASP A 340 1.35 35.57 4.11
CA ASP A 340 2.62 36.10 3.62
C ASP A 340 2.96 35.57 2.21
N MET A 341 2.94 36.46 1.21
CA MET A 341 3.05 36.13 -0.23
C MET A 341 4.50 35.90 -0.72
N ASP A 342 5.35 35.21 0.05
CA ASP A 342 6.72 34.85 -0.38
C ASP A 342 6.77 33.46 -1.07
N PRO A 343 7.41 33.33 -2.25
CA PRO A 343 7.46 32.06 -2.98
C PRO A 343 8.12 30.89 -2.24
N LYS A 344 9.08 31.13 -1.32
CA LYS A 344 9.68 30.04 -0.52
C LYS A 344 8.75 29.57 0.60
N THR A 345 7.98 30.49 1.17
CA THR A 345 6.90 30.18 2.12
C THR A 345 5.85 29.30 1.47
N ASN A 346 5.60 29.46 0.17
CA ASN A 346 4.59 28.70 -0.57
C ASN A 346 4.91 27.20 -0.70
N PHE A 347 6.16 26.82 -0.95
CA PHE A 347 6.56 25.39 -0.98
C PHE A 347 6.47 24.74 0.41
N ALA A 348 6.94 25.43 1.45
CA ALA A 348 6.83 24.94 2.82
C ALA A 348 5.36 24.82 3.27
N LEU A 349 4.51 25.75 2.85
CA LEU A 349 3.07 25.72 3.10
C LEU A 349 2.43 24.47 2.49
N ILE A 350 2.75 24.13 1.24
CA ILE A 350 2.22 22.93 0.55
C ILE A 350 2.64 21.65 1.30
N VAL A 351 3.90 21.56 1.72
CA VAL A 351 4.40 20.40 2.49
C VAL A 351 3.65 20.27 3.82
N ILE A 352 3.51 21.37 4.57
CA ILE A 352 2.80 21.39 5.85
C ILE A 352 1.31 21.05 5.68
N GLN A 353 0.65 21.58 4.65
CA GLN A 353 -0.75 21.28 4.34
C GLN A 353 -0.96 19.81 3.97
N THR A 354 -0.05 19.24 3.17
CA THR A 354 -0.11 17.82 2.77
C THR A 354 0.09 16.90 3.98
N GLU A 355 1.07 17.22 4.84
CA GLU A 355 1.29 16.47 6.07
C GLU A 355 0.08 16.56 7.01
N LEU A 356 -0.49 17.75 7.18
CA LEU A 356 -1.69 17.98 7.99
C LEU A 356 -2.88 17.14 7.52
N GLU A 357 -3.12 17.04 6.21
CA GLU A 357 -4.19 16.19 5.68
C GLU A 357 -3.89 14.69 5.88
N ARG A 358 -2.62 14.26 5.83
CA ARG A 358 -2.23 12.88 6.15
C ARG A 358 -2.56 12.53 7.61
N PHE A 359 -2.25 13.41 8.57
CA PHE A 359 -2.63 13.21 9.98
C PHE A 359 -4.14 13.17 10.17
N LYS A 360 -4.87 14.14 9.60
CA LYS A 360 -6.33 14.17 9.67
C LYS A 360 -6.96 12.92 9.05
N TYR A 361 -6.42 12.43 7.94
CA TYR A 361 -6.88 11.19 7.30
C TYR A 361 -6.72 10.00 8.24
N LEU A 362 -5.54 9.80 8.82
CA LEU A 362 -5.28 8.67 9.74
C LEU A 362 -6.24 8.71 10.94
N VAL A 363 -6.42 9.88 11.57
CA VAL A 363 -7.36 10.05 12.70
C VAL A 363 -8.80 9.74 12.27
N ARG A 364 -9.27 10.30 11.15
CA ARG A 364 -10.62 10.05 10.64
C ARG A 364 -10.83 8.58 10.27
N SER A 365 -9.85 7.95 9.65
CA SER A 365 -9.90 6.55 9.22
C SER A 365 -9.95 5.61 10.43
N TYR A 366 -9.14 5.87 11.45
CA TYR A 366 -9.19 5.17 12.74
C TYR A 366 -10.55 5.28 13.41
N LEU A 367 -11.07 6.50 13.58
CA LEU A 367 -12.36 6.72 14.22
C LEU A 367 -13.52 6.09 13.43
N ARG A 368 -13.47 6.11 12.08
CA ARG A 368 -14.46 5.44 11.23
C ARG A 368 -14.45 3.93 11.42
N ALA A 369 -13.27 3.32 11.49
CA ALA A 369 -13.14 1.88 11.74
C ALA A 369 -13.76 1.50 13.10
N ARG A 370 -13.49 2.30 14.14
CA ARG A 370 -14.05 2.10 15.48
C ARG A 370 -15.56 2.28 15.52
N ILE A 371 -16.07 3.37 14.94
CA ILE A 371 -17.52 3.63 14.87
C ILE A 371 -18.24 2.49 14.13
N ALA A 372 -17.69 1.97 13.04
CA ALA A 372 -18.28 0.85 12.32
C ALA A 372 -18.41 -0.41 13.21
N LYS A 373 -17.40 -0.70 14.04
CA LYS A 373 -17.47 -1.80 15.03
C LYS A 373 -18.48 -1.52 16.14
N ILE A 374 -18.54 -0.28 16.63
CA ILE A 374 -19.49 0.16 17.66
C ILE A 374 -20.92 0.03 17.14
N ASP A 375 -21.20 0.49 15.91
CA ASP A 375 -22.53 0.40 15.29
C ASP A 375 -22.97 -1.05 15.12
N LYS A 376 -22.05 -1.93 14.68
CA LYS A 376 -22.35 -3.35 14.48
C LYS A 376 -22.65 -4.09 15.80
N HIS A 377 -21.93 -3.74 16.87
CA HIS A 377 -22.00 -4.48 18.15
C HIS A 377 -22.34 -3.55 19.34
N THR A 378 -23.25 -2.59 19.16
CA THR A 378 -23.54 -1.53 20.15
C THR A 378 -23.96 -2.10 21.51
N LEU A 379 -24.93 -3.02 21.52
CA LEU A 379 -25.43 -3.64 22.76
C LEU A 379 -24.34 -4.46 23.47
N HIS A 380 -23.46 -5.12 22.72
CA HIS A 380 -22.34 -5.87 23.27
C HIS A 380 -21.38 -4.94 24.03
N TYR A 381 -20.93 -3.86 23.41
CA TYR A 381 -19.98 -2.95 24.05
C TYR A 381 -20.56 -2.15 25.22
N LEU A 382 -21.88 -1.90 25.22
CA LEU A 382 -22.56 -1.25 26.36
C LEU A 382 -22.87 -2.21 27.51
N SER A 383 -22.83 -3.53 27.28
CA SER A 383 -23.28 -4.54 28.24
C SER A 383 -22.44 -4.60 29.53
N SER A 384 -21.11 -4.50 29.43
CA SER A 384 -20.20 -4.65 30.57
C SER A 384 -19.35 -3.39 30.82
N PRO A 385 -18.94 -3.12 32.07
CA PRO A 385 -18.04 -2.00 32.38
C PRO A 385 -16.69 -2.11 31.65
N ASP A 386 -16.12 -3.31 31.54
CA ASP A 386 -14.82 -3.53 30.90
C ASP A 386 -14.86 -3.24 29.40
N LEU A 387 -15.95 -3.62 28.72
CA LEU A 387 -16.14 -3.29 27.30
C LEU A 387 -16.42 -1.81 27.09
N ARG A 388 -17.16 -1.16 28.00
CA ARG A 388 -17.36 0.30 27.97
C ARG A 388 -16.06 1.07 28.13
N ALA A 389 -15.13 0.57 28.95
CA ALA A 389 -13.81 1.17 29.13
C ALA A 389 -12.94 1.15 27.86
N ARG A 390 -13.29 0.34 26.84
CA ARG A 390 -12.60 0.34 25.54
C ARG A 390 -12.96 1.53 24.66
N LEU A 391 -14.05 2.23 24.96
CA LEU A 391 -14.55 3.37 24.19
C LEU A 391 -14.07 4.68 24.80
N SER A 392 -13.75 5.67 23.95
CA SER A 392 -13.56 7.05 24.41
C SER A 392 -14.86 7.63 25.00
N GLU A 393 -14.76 8.70 25.79
CA GLU A 393 -15.96 9.38 26.34
C GLU A 393 -16.94 9.82 25.24
N THR A 394 -16.40 10.30 24.11
CA THR A 394 -17.21 10.70 22.96
C THR A 394 -17.86 9.52 22.25
N GLU A 395 -17.15 8.38 22.15
CA GLU A 395 -17.67 7.13 21.59
C GLU A 395 -18.77 6.54 22.49
N GLN A 396 -18.62 6.60 23.82
CA GLN A 396 -19.65 6.15 24.77
C GLN A 396 -20.94 7.00 24.65
N ALA A 397 -20.79 8.32 24.53
CA ALA A 397 -21.92 9.22 24.30
C ALA A 397 -22.60 8.94 22.96
N TYR A 398 -21.82 8.69 21.90
CA TYR A 398 -22.33 8.28 20.60
C TYR A 398 -23.10 6.97 20.67
N ALA A 399 -22.52 5.90 21.21
CA ALA A 399 -23.13 4.58 21.33
C ALA A 399 -24.45 4.62 22.13
N THR A 400 -24.46 5.34 23.26
CA THR A 400 -25.65 5.50 24.10
C THR A 400 -26.78 6.21 23.35
N ARG A 401 -26.45 7.29 22.63
CA ARG A 401 -27.42 8.06 21.84
C ARG A 401 -27.92 7.25 20.65
N HIS A 402 -27.02 6.54 19.96
CA HIS A 402 -27.34 5.67 18.83
C HIS A 402 -28.33 4.59 19.27
N GLN A 403 -28.04 3.89 20.36
CA GLN A 403 -28.91 2.85 20.90
C GLN A 403 -30.30 3.39 21.30
N ALA A 404 -30.35 4.57 21.92
CA ALA A 404 -31.62 5.19 22.29
C ALA A 404 -32.47 5.55 21.05
N LEU A 405 -31.85 6.10 20.00
CA LEU A 405 -32.53 6.41 18.74
C LEU A 405 -33.06 5.17 18.04
N LEU A 406 -32.23 4.12 17.96
CA LEU A 406 -32.58 2.86 17.34
C LEU A 406 -33.73 2.16 18.09
N HIS A 407 -33.65 2.13 19.43
CA HIS A 407 -34.74 1.60 20.26
C HIS A 407 -36.04 2.37 20.09
N ASN A 408 -36.00 3.71 20.12
CA ASN A 408 -37.19 4.54 19.90
C ASN A 408 -37.79 4.31 18.50
N HIS A 409 -36.94 4.19 17.48
CA HIS A 409 -37.37 3.88 16.12
C HIS A 409 -38.08 2.52 16.07
N TYR A 410 -37.45 1.46 16.59
CA TYR A 410 -38.06 0.13 16.61
C TYR A 410 -39.35 0.08 17.43
N LEU A 411 -39.40 0.77 18.57
CA LEU A 411 -40.61 0.89 19.39
C LEU A 411 -41.76 1.54 18.64
N SER A 412 -41.49 2.64 17.93
CA SER A 412 -42.49 3.32 17.11
C SER A 412 -42.90 2.53 15.87
N SER A 413 -41.98 1.77 15.27
CA SER A 413 -42.20 1.07 14.01
C SER A 413 -42.90 -0.27 14.19
N PHE A 414 -42.50 -1.08 15.17
CA PHE A 414 -43.05 -2.44 15.33
C PHE A 414 -43.05 -2.99 16.77
N LEU A 415 -42.09 -2.67 17.65
CA LEU A 415 -42.01 -3.32 18.97
C LEU A 415 -43.21 -2.98 19.86
N SER A 416 -43.85 -1.82 19.69
CA SER A 416 -45.06 -1.46 20.45
C SER A 416 -46.23 -2.43 20.23
N ALA A 417 -46.25 -3.19 19.13
CA ALA A 417 -47.25 -4.22 18.86
C ALA A 417 -46.95 -5.56 19.57
N PHE A 418 -45.74 -5.75 20.09
CA PHE A 418 -45.34 -6.99 20.78
C PHE A 418 -45.68 -6.94 22.28
N PRO A 419 -45.87 -8.09 22.94
CA PRO A 419 -45.99 -8.18 24.40
C PRO A 419 -44.76 -7.57 25.11
N PRO A 420 -44.91 -6.95 26.30
CA PRO A 420 -43.81 -6.27 27.01
C PRO A 420 -42.56 -7.13 27.23
N THR A 421 -42.72 -8.45 27.36
CA THR A 421 -41.60 -9.39 27.52
C THR A 421 -40.71 -9.50 26.30
N LEU A 422 -41.22 -9.23 25.10
CA LEU A 422 -40.50 -9.32 23.82
C LEU A 422 -40.08 -7.95 23.25
N GLN A 423 -40.36 -6.86 23.98
CA GLN A 423 -39.95 -5.51 23.58
C GLN A 423 -38.47 -5.23 23.86
N ASN A 424 -37.84 -6.05 24.70
CA ASN A 424 -36.44 -5.95 25.05
C ASN A 424 -35.56 -6.59 23.97
N LEU A 425 -34.63 -5.81 23.41
CA LEU A 425 -33.71 -6.22 22.34
C LEU A 425 -32.43 -6.90 22.84
N ASN A 426 -32.34 -7.14 24.15
CA ASN A 426 -31.20 -7.77 24.82
C ASN A 426 -31.59 -9.11 25.47
N ASP A 427 -32.68 -9.73 25.01
CA ASP A 427 -33.11 -11.03 25.53
C ASP A 427 -32.11 -12.13 25.14
N THR A 428 -31.87 -13.02 26.10
CA THR A 428 -31.04 -14.24 25.96
C THR A 428 -31.88 -15.50 26.15
N ALA A 429 -33.20 -15.38 26.24
CA ALA A 429 -34.11 -16.52 26.34
C ALA A 429 -34.00 -17.44 25.10
N GLY A 430 -33.85 -18.75 25.36
CA GLY A 430 -33.88 -19.78 24.30
C GLY A 430 -32.53 -20.20 23.73
N ASN A 431 -31.41 -19.99 24.45
CA ASN A 431 -30.04 -20.31 24.00
C ASN A 431 -29.57 -19.53 22.76
N ILE A 432 -30.31 -18.51 22.33
CA ILE A 432 -29.93 -17.60 21.25
C ILE A 432 -29.86 -16.20 21.85
N SER A 433 -28.66 -15.65 21.97
CA SER A 433 -28.47 -14.25 22.36
C SER A 433 -28.85 -13.36 21.19
N MET A 434 -29.80 -12.43 21.39
CA MET A 434 -30.08 -11.38 20.40
C MET A 434 -28.96 -10.32 20.32
N ILE A 435 -27.99 -10.36 21.24
CA ILE A 435 -26.81 -9.51 21.21
C ILE A 435 -25.78 -10.15 20.29
N GLU A 436 -25.57 -9.54 19.13
CA GLU A 436 -24.47 -9.90 18.22
C GLU A 436 -23.11 -9.53 18.83
N THR A 437 -22.21 -10.51 18.90
CA THR A 437 -20.83 -10.33 19.39
C THR A 437 -19.84 -10.38 18.24
N PRO A 438 -18.65 -9.77 18.38
CA PRO A 438 -17.55 -9.98 17.46
C PRO A 438 -17.20 -11.46 17.32
N ASP A 439 -16.78 -11.86 16.12
CA ASP A 439 -16.32 -13.22 15.86
C ASP A 439 -14.86 -13.37 16.34
N LEU A 440 -14.68 -14.16 17.40
CA LEU A 440 -13.36 -14.39 18.00
C LEU A 440 -12.57 -15.48 17.27
N ASP A 441 -13.19 -16.26 16.38
CA ASP A 441 -12.53 -17.29 15.59
C ASP A 441 -11.98 -16.76 14.25
N THR A 442 -12.23 -15.48 13.95
CA THR A 442 -11.65 -14.81 12.77
C THR A 442 -10.12 -14.89 12.82
N ALA A 443 -9.52 -15.36 11.71
CA ALA A 443 -8.08 -15.43 11.56
C ALA A 443 -7.49 -14.03 11.38
N VAL A 444 -6.44 -13.72 12.13
CA VAL A 444 -5.70 -12.46 12.08
C VAL A 444 -4.21 -12.72 11.88
N PHE A 445 -3.54 -11.79 11.21
CA PHE A 445 -2.08 -11.75 11.15
C PHE A 445 -1.58 -10.97 12.36
N ILE A 446 -0.66 -11.57 13.12
CA ILE A 446 0.05 -10.86 14.18
C ILE A 446 1.55 -10.91 13.94
N ARG A 447 2.21 -9.81 14.28
CA ARG A 447 3.66 -9.71 14.34
C ARG A 447 4.11 -9.78 15.79
N LEU A 448 5.03 -10.69 16.09
CA LEU A 448 5.61 -10.80 17.42
C LEU A 448 6.59 -9.66 17.68
N LEU A 449 6.44 -8.99 18.81
CA LEU A 449 7.34 -7.93 19.26
C LEU A 449 8.43 -8.44 20.22
N LYS A 450 8.23 -9.63 20.78
CA LYS A 450 9.19 -10.32 21.66
C LYS A 450 9.15 -11.82 21.42
N ASP A 451 10.23 -12.49 21.74
CA ASP A 451 10.28 -13.96 21.76
C ASP A 451 9.23 -14.47 22.76
N THR A 452 8.28 -15.26 22.29
CA THR A 452 7.13 -15.72 23.09
C THR A 452 6.64 -17.06 22.57
N LEU A 453 6.25 -17.94 23.49
CA LEU A 453 5.57 -19.19 23.14
C LEU A 453 4.16 -18.86 22.65
N ILE A 454 3.89 -19.22 21.41
CA ILE A 454 2.57 -19.09 20.80
C ILE A 454 1.82 -20.38 21.06
N GLU A 455 0.68 -20.29 21.74
CA GLU A 455 -0.26 -21.39 21.91
C GLU A 455 -1.49 -21.12 21.05
N GLY A 456 -1.83 -22.07 20.18
CA GLY A 456 -2.97 -21.98 19.27
C GLY A 456 -3.89 -23.19 19.43
N ARG A 457 -5.18 -22.94 19.59
CA ARG A 457 -6.18 -24.01 19.64
C ARG A 457 -6.53 -24.44 18.21
N GLY A 458 -6.04 -25.61 17.82
CA GLY A 458 -6.31 -26.21 16.53
C GLY A 458 -7.68 -26.89 16.50
N THR A 459 -8.18 -27.16 15.29
CA THR A 459 -9.46 -27.88 15.13
C THR A 459 -9.29 -29.38 15.43
N ASP A 460 -8.10 -29.92 15.19
CA ASP A 460 -7.76 -31.33 15.41
C ASP A 460 -6.85 -31.55 16.63
N MET A 461 -5.94 -30.62 16.92
CA MET A 461 -5.02 -30.69 18.07
C MET A 461 -4.50 -29.29 18.42
N ASP A 462 -4.35 -29.01 19.72
CA ASP A 462 -3.69 -27.79 20.18
C ASP A 462 -2.20 -27.82 19.81
N GLY A 463 -1.70 -26.71 19.29
CA GLY A 463 -0.32 -26.55 18.87
C GLY A 463 0.38 -25.47 19.68
N ALA A 464 1.64 -25.68 20.00
CA ALA A 464 2.51 -24.65 20.55
C ALA A 464 3.74 -24.48 19.65
N MET A 465 4.14 -23.24 19.42
CA MET A 465 5.29 -22.87 18.61
C MET A 465 6.11 -21.81 19.33
N ASP A 466 7.42 -22.00 19.39
CA ASP A 466 8.34 -20.95 19.84
C ASP A 466 8.45 -19.88 18.75
N GLY A 467 7.80 -18.73 18.97
CA GLY A 467 7.85 -17.59 18.07
C GLY A 467 8.98 -16.63 18.46
N LYS A 468 9.71 -16.12 17.48
CA LYS A 468 10.76 -15.12 17.67
C LYS A 468 10.23 -13.73 17.40
N SER A 469 10.85 -12.74 18.05
CA SER A 469 10.62 -11.33 17.77
C SER A 469 10.76 -11.06 16.28
N GLY A 470 9.70 -10.52 15.70
CA GLY A 470 9.63 -10.18 14.28
C GLY A 470 8.96 -11.21 13.39
N ASP A 471 8.67 -12.40 13.90
CA ASP A 471 7.91 -13.42 13.17
C ASP A 471 6.47 -12.95 12.94
N ILE A 472 5.94 -13.27 11.78
CA ILE A 472 4.53 -13.05 11.41
C ILE A 472 3.82 -14.39 11.48
N VAL A 473 2.75 -14.46 12.28
CA VAL A 473 1.98 -15.69 12.49
C VAL A 473 0.49 -15.42 12.32
N ILE A 474 -0.23 -16.43 11.82
CA ILE A 474 -1.67 -16.39 11.67
C ILE A 474 -2.29 -17.16 12.83
N LEU A 475 -3.18 -16.52 13.57
CA LEU A 475 -3.90 -17.12 14.69
C LEU A 475 -5.37 -16.73 14.65
N ARG A 476 -6.22 -17.53 15.29
CA ARG A 476 -7.57 -17.08 15.64
C ARG A 476 -7.45 -15.91 16.60
N TRP A 477 -8.32 -14.92 16.46
CA TRP A 477 -8.33 -13.74 17.33
C TRP A 477 -8.43 -14.13 18.82
N SER A 478 -9.17 -15.19 19.16
CA SER A 478 -9.30 -15.70 20.53
C SER A 478 -7.96 -16.02 21.20
N ASP A 479 -6.98 -16.48 20.42
CA ASP A 479 -5.67 -16.91 20.92
C ASP A 479 -4.67 -15.73 20.82
N ALA A 480 -4.73 -14.98 19.72
CA ALA A 480 -3.94 -13.77 19.48
C ALA A 480 -4.21 -12.64 20.49
N LYS A 481 -5.46 -12.50 20.94
CA LYS A 481 -5.92 -11.41 21.81
C LYS A 481 -5.07 -11.26 23.07
N SER A 482 -4.67 -12.36 23.69
CA SER A 482 -3.84 -12.33 24.90
C SER A 482 -2.44 -11.76 24.66
N LEU A 483 -1.85 -12.07 23.50
CA LEU A 483 -0.54 -11.58 23.07
C LEU A 483 -0.60 -10.09 22.70
N VAL A 484 -1.69 -9.65 22.07
CA VAL A 484 -1.93 -8.26 21.71
C VAL A 484 -2.21 -7.40 22.94
N ASP A 485 -3.13 -7.83 23.83
CA ASP A 485 -3.47 -7.10 25.06
C ASP A 485 -2.26 -6.95 26.00
N SER A 486 -1.31 -7.91 25.97
CA SER A 486 -0.07 -7.86 26.77
C SER A 486 1.09 -7.12 26.09
N GLY A 487 0.93 -6.68 24.85
CA GLY A 487 1.97 -5.99 24.08
C GLY A 487 3.15 -6.89 23.65
N HIS A 488 2.94 -8.21 23.62
CA HIS A 488 3.90 -9.17 23.09
C HIS A 488 3.78 -9.33 21.57
N ALA A 489 2.63 -9.00 21.01
CA ALA A 489 2.38 -8.98 19.58
C ALA A 489 1.54 -7.77 19.20
N GLU A 490 1.53 -7.43 17.92
CA GLU A 490 0.61 -6.46 17.35
C GLU A 490 -0.08 -7.05 16.12
N VAL A 491 -1.28 -6.56 15.83
CA VAL A 491 -2.04 -7.00 14.65
C VAL A 491 -1.62 -6.16 13.46
N ILE A 492 -1.31 -6.83 12.36
CA ILE A 492 -0.91 -6.22 11.09
C ILE A 492 -1.97 -6.44 10.01
#